data_AF-R6KGR4-F1
#
_entry.id   AF-R6KGR4-F1
#
_cell.length_a   1.000
_cell.length_b   1.000
_cell.length_c   1.000
_cell.angle_alpha   90.00
_cell.angle_beta   90.00
_cell.angle_gamma   90.00
#
_symmetry.space_group_name_H-M   'P 1'
#
loop_
_entity.id
_entity.type
_entity.pdbx_description
1 polymer ?
#
loop_
_entity_poly.entity_id
_entity_poly.type
_entity_poly.pdbx_seq_one_letter_code
_entity_poly.pdbx_strand_id
1 'polypeptide(L)'
;MKTEIWVVTHKKYKEIDDDLHKTIQVGKSLGTDLGYVGDDTGDNISYKNPFYCELTGMYWLWKNYKCDIIGICHYRRFFLENTELITKDYIENILKDYDIIIPNNQLVPQNSVKEQYYCKHSAEDWEVCKQVVIEKYPEYTEAFEWMENSRTINICNMLITRKNIYDSYCQWLFDILFEVEKRINIQDKDDYQKRVMGFLSERLLKVWILANKYKVKEQSMVIMGADGISGYVEGAELKRKLFKKLTASVVDSYINGKTPQLDKTIYELKCNTDLNINNSKENKKVLVWTWCCEGENNASKAVKKCIANIKNNIDISKAELHIITLDNCMEYVNLSQIIIDKFNEGKIPEKILSQRIMMELLYRYGGLWIDSQCCVVDDRINAILEKDFYTIKSDRISWDDLVVKGRWNTDVVKGNAGFSLFGMVMESFDAYYSYTDTIIDPDMADYFIEIAYEDLSDVRECIDKCEYSNENMSYIISNGNKIFRCDAWENILNDTYIFKLKNDNNMEKNIIGQTTYYGYLINNI
;
A
#
# COMPACT_ATOMS: atom_id res chain seq x y z
N MET A 1 18.12 -24.36 15.56
CA MET A 1 17.13 -25.16 14.82
C MET A 1 17.42 -25.05 13.33
N LYS A 2 17.09 -26.08 12.55
CA LYS A 2 17.10 -26.07 11.08
C LYS A 2 15.75 -25.52 10.61
N THR A 3 15.75 -24.23 10.30
CA THR A 3 14.58 -23.44 9.90
C THR A 3 14.81 -22.97 8.47
N GLU A 4 13.93 -23.38 7.55
CA GLU A 4 14.07 -23.13 6.12
C GLU A 4 12.71 -22.84 5.48
N ILE A 5 12.69 -21.92 4.52
CA ILE A 5 11.54 -21.59 3.68
C ILE A 5 11.82 -22.10 2.27
N TRP A 6 10.96 -22.97 1.76
CA TRP A 6 11.04 -23.50 0.41
C TRP A 6 10.22 -22.65 -0.56
N VAL A 7 10.91 -22.01 -1.49
CA VAL A 7 10.33 -21.22 -2.57
C VAL A 7 10.04 -22.12 -3.76
N VAL A 8 8.75 -22.34 -4.00
CA VAL A 8 8.23 -23.23 -5.03
C VAL A 8 8.15 -22.51 -6.38
N THR A 9 8.79 -23.05 -7.40
CA THR A 9 8.84 -22.44 -8.73
C THR A 9 8.73 -23.43 -9.89
N HIS A 10 8.15 -23.01 -11.01
CA HIS A 10 8.17 -23.72 -12.30
C HIS A 10 9.04 -23.01 -13.35
N LYS A 11 9.71 -21.91 -12.98
CA LYS A 11 10.58 -21.13 -13.86
C LYS A 11 11.71 -20.43 -13.08
N LYS A 12 12.72 -19.93 -13.77
CA LYS A 12 13.72 -19.04 -13.14
C LYS A 12 13.02 -17.80 -12.58
N TYR A 13 13.50 -17.36 -11.41
CA TYR A 13 13.06 -16.13 -10.75
C TYR A 13 14.28 -15.49 -10.08
N LYS A 14 14.12 -14.24 -9.64
CA LYS A 14 15.16 -13.60 -8.84
C LYS A 14 15.15 -14.20 -7.44
N GLU A 15 16.15 -15.02 -7.16
CA GLU A 15 16.31 -15.70 -5.88
C GLU A 15 16.62 -14.71 -4.76
N ILE A 16 16.21 -15.07 -3.55
CA ILE A 16 16.61 -14.36 -2.34
C ILE A 16 17.96 -14.92 -1.94
N ASP A 17 18.97 -14.04 -1.88
CA ASP A 17 20.33 -14.39 -1.52
C ASP A 17 20.47 -14.44 0.01
N ASP A 18 19.92 -15.50 0.62
CA ASP A 18 20.06 -15.79 2.05
C ASP A 18 20.10 -17.30 2.36
N ASP A 19 20.39 -17.63 3.62
CA ASP A 19 20.45 -19.02 4.08
C ASP A 19 19.06 -19.63 4.38
N LEU A 20 18.04 -18.78 4.57
CA LEU A 20 16.70 -19.17 4.99
C LEU A 20 15.87 -19.71 3.81
N HIS A 21 15.97 -19.08 2.64
CA HIS A 21 15.19 -19.38 1.45
C HIS A 21 15.91 -20.41 0.57
N LYS A 22 15.26 -21.54 0.32
CA LYS A 22 15.73 -22.60 -0.58
C LYS A 22 14.77 -22.75 -1.74
N THR A 23 15.27 -22.95 -2.95
CA THR A 23 14.42 -23.10 -4.15
C THR A 23 14.12 -24.57 -4.45
N ILE A 24 12.85 -24.88 -4.74
CA ILE A 24 12.44 -26.16 -5.34
C ILE A 24 11.74 -25.92 -6.69
N GLN A 25 12.20 -26.63 -7.72
CA GLN A 25 11.56 -26.69 -9.02
C GLN A 25 10.44 -27.74 -9.00
N VAL A 26 9.21 -27.32 -9.29
CA VAL A 26 8.05 -28.20 -9.45
C VAL A 26 7.78 -28.59 -10.89
N GLY A 27 7.24 -29.80 -11.07
CA GLY A 27 6.98 -30.38 -12.38
C GLY A 27 8.25 -30.63 -13.18
N LYS A 28 9.39 -30.81 -12.50
CA LYS A 28 10.69 -31.03 -13.15
C LYS A 28 10.66 -32.25 -14.07
N SER A 29 9.89 -33.28 -13.74
CA SER A 29 9.75 -34.48 -14.58
C SER A 29 9.12 -34.21 -15.96
N LEU A 30 8.47 -33.04 -16.14
CA LEU A 30 7.82 -32.62 -17.39
C LEU A 30 8.50 -31.42 -18.06
N GLY A 31 9.46 -30.78 -17.37
CA GLY A 31 10.04 -29.51 -17.77
C GLY A 31 11.55 -29.55 -17.94
N THR A 32 12.12 -28.43 -18.39
CA THR A 32 13.57 -28.26 -18.49
C THR A 32 14.18 -28.10 -17.10
N ASP A 33 15.34 -28.71 -16.84
CA ASP A 33 16.09 -28.49 -15.60
C ASP A 33 16.50 -27.03 -15.46
N LEU A 34 16.06 -26.39 -14.37
CA LEU A 34 16.39 -25.00 -14.04
C LEU A 34 17.63 -24.88 -13.15
N GLY A 35 18.31 -25.98 -12.83
CA GLY A 35 19.47 -26.00 -11.91
C GLY A 35 19.09 -25.89 -10.43
N TYR A 36 17.83 -26.17 -10.09
CA TYR A 36 17.35 -26.20 -8.71
C TYR A 36 17.11 -27.64 -8.23
N VAL A 37 16.94 -27.80 -6.92
CA VAL A 37 16.41 -29.03 -6.34
C VAL A 37 15.07 -29.32 -7.01
N GLY A 38 14.91 -30.53 -7.57
CA GLY A 38 13.70 -30.95 -8.27
C GLY A 38 12.75 -31.71 -7.37
N ASP A 39 11.46 -31.60 -7.64
CA ASP A 39 10.41 -32.40 -7.02
C ASP A 39 10.26 -33.80 -7.62
N ASP A 40 11.19 -34.27 -8.46
CA ASP A 40 11.12 -35.48 -9.30
C ASP A 40 12.02 -36.63 -8.83
N THR A 41 12.51 -36.57 -7.58
CA THR A 41 13.37 -37.60 -6.98
C THR A 41 12.70 -38.27 -5.77
N GLY A 42 13.15 -39.46 -5.37
CA GLY A 42 12.56 -40.16 -4.22
C GLY A 42 11.06 -40.46 -4.40
N ASP A 43 10.29 -40.40 -3.32
CA ASP A 43 8.83 -40.55 -3.38
C ASP A 43 8.20 -39.21 -3.80
N ASN A 44 7.57 -39.18 -4.98
CA ASN A 44 7.15 -37.94 -5.61
C ASN A 44 5.93 -38.06 -6.53
N ILE A 45 5.36 -36.89 -6.84
CA ILE A 45 4.24 -36.72 -7.78
C ILE A 45 4.54 -35.61 -8.81
N SER A 46 5.81 -35.40 -9.18
CA SER A 46 6.22 -34.31 -10.09
C SER A 46 5.43 -34.29 -11.41
N TYR A 47 5.15 -35.47 -11.97
CA TYR A 47 4.37 -35.65 -13.20
C TYR A 47 2.90 -35.19 -13.08
N LYS A 48 2.40 -34.95 -11.86
CA LYS A 48 1.07 -34.42 -11.60
C LYS A 48 1.02 -32.89 -11.49
N ASN A 49 2.14 -32.18 -11.69
CA ASN A 49 2.21 -30.72 -11.58
C ASN A 49 1.16 -29.95 -12.41
N PRO A 50 0.74 -30.39 -13.63
CA PRO A 50 -0.35 -29.72 -14.36
C PRO A 50 -1.67 -29.64 -13.58
N PHE A 51 -1.89 -30.56 -12.63
CA PHE A 51 -3.11 -30.64 -11.82
C PHE A 51 -2.90 -30.17 -10.38
N TYR A 52 -1.73 -30.46 -9.80
CA TYR A 52 -1.37 -30.20 -8.41
C TYR A 52 -0.58 -28.90 -8.20
N CYS A 53 -0.04 -28.30 -9.26
CA CYS A 53 0.75 -27.07 -9.20
C CYS A 53 1.85 -27.16 -8.12
N GLU A 54 2.00 -26.11 -7.29
CA GLU A 54 2.98 -26.04 -6.21
C GLU A 54 2.91 -27.20 -5.18
N LEU A 55 1.78 -27.93 -5.12
CA LEU A 55 1.61 -29.05 -4.21
C LEU A 55 2.56 -30.22 -4.52
N THR A 56 3.07 -30.37 -5.75
CA THR A 56 4.03 -31.45 -6.03
C THR A 56 5.34 -31.24 -5.27
N GLY A 57 5.76 -29.98 -5.13
CA GLY A 57 6.89 -29.59 -4.29
C GLY A 57 6.60 -29.81 -2.81
N MET A 58 5.38 -29.48 -2.36
CA MET A 58 4.97 -29.78 -0.99
C MET A 58 4.98 -31.28 -0.68
N TYR A 59 4.47 -32.10 -1.60
CA TYR A 59 4.51 -33.56 -1.46
C TYR A 59 5.95 -34.07 -1.36
N TRP A 60 6.83 -33.59 -2.22
CA TRP A 60 8.23 -33.99 -2.22
C TRP A 60 8.92 -33.62 -0.89
N LEU A 61 8.68 -32.42 -0.36
CA LEU A 61 9.22 -31.98 0.93
C LEU A 61 8.67 -32.79 2.10
N TRP A 62 7.40 -33.19 2.05
CA TRP A 62 6.81 -34.09 3.03
C TRP A 62 7.53 -35.44 3.08
N LYS A 63 7.77 -36.05 1.91
CA LYS A 63 8.32 -37.40 1.82
C LYS A 63 9.84 -37.48 1.96
N ASN A 64 10.56 -36.48 1.45
CA ASN A 64 12.00 -36.60 1.20
C ASN A 64 12.84 -35.66 2.07
N TYR A 65 12.23 -34.69 2.77
CA TYR A 65 12.97 -33.62 3.43
C TYR A 65 12.81 -33.58 4.95
N LYS A 66 13.89 -33.21 5.65
CA LYS A 66 13.95 -33.12 7.12
C LYS A 66 14.51 -31.77 7.58
N CYS A 67 13.77 -31.11 8.47
CA CYS A 67 14.12 -29.88 9.18
C CYS A 67 13.29 -29.77 10.48
N ASP A 68 13.53 -28.74 11.30
CA ASP A 68 12.77 -28.49 12.53
C ASP A 68 11.53 -27.62 12.23
N ILE A 69 11.73 -26.56 11.45
CA ILE A 69 10.70 -25.64 10.96
C ILE A 69 10.77 -25.60 9.44
N ILE A 70 9.61 -25.71 8.79
CA ILE A 70 9.46 -25.66 7.34
C ILE A 70 8.51 -24.54 6.96
N GLY A 71 8.93 -23.73 5.99
CA GLY A 71 8.11 -22.73 5.31
C GLY A 71 7.87 -23.10 3.86
N ILE A 72 6.73 -22.72 3.32
CA ILE A 72 6.38 -22.81 1.90
C ILE A 72 6.03 -21.41 1.40
N CYS A 73 6.75 -20.96 0.38
CA CYS A 73 6.50 -19.73 -0.37
C CYS A 73 6.38 -20.05 -1.86
N HIS A 74 5.78 -19.15 -2.63
CA HIS A 74 5.76 -19.27 -4.09
C HIS A 74 6.78 -18.28 -4.66
N TYR A 75 7.34 -18.54 -5.85
CA TYR A 75 8.40 -17.73 -6.47
C TYR A 75 8.11 -16.22 -6.67
N ARG A 76 6.87 -15.78 -6.45
CA ARG A 76 6.43 -14.38 -6.50
C ARG A 76 5.74 -13.92 -5.21
N ARG A 77 5.79 -14.68 -4.14
CA ARG A 77 5.01 -14.43 -2.93
C ARG A 77 5.82 -14.76 -1.69
N PHE A 78 6.10 -13.74 -0.88
CA PHE A 78 7.00 -13.83 0.27
C PHE A 78 6.42 -13.15 1.48
N PHE A 79 6.67 -13.72 2.66
CA PHE A 79 6.22 -13.19 3.94
C PHE A 79 7.06 -11.99 4.37
N LEU A 80 6.40 -10.97 4.92
CA LEU A 80 7.03 -9.73 5.38
C LEU A 80 6.70 -9.40 6.83
N GLU A 81 7.69 -8.95 7.61
CA GLU A 81 7.53 -8.26 8.90
C GLU A 81 7.83 -6.76 8.70
N ASN A 82 6.87 -5.88 9.02
CA ASN A 82 7.03 -4.43 8.94
C ASN A 82 7.70 -3.95 7.64
N THR A 83 7.34 -4.56 6.51
CA THR A 83 7.83 -4.36 5.14
C THR A 83 9.12 -5.09 4.73
N GLU A 84 9.87 -5.66 5.66
CA GLU A 84 11.07 -6.45 5.37
C GLU A 84 10.77 -7.95 5.25
N LEU A 85 11.61 -8.70 4.52
CA LEU A 85 11.52 -10.16 4.51
C LEU A 85 11.66 -10.71 5.93
N ILE A 86 10.80 -11.65 6.30
CA ILE A 86 10.88 -12.26 7.62
C ILE A 86 12.23 -12.96 7.83
N THR A 87 12.78 -12.81 9.02
CA THR A 87 14.06 -13.42 9.38
C THR A 87 13.84 -14.77 10.07
N LYS A 88 14.91 -15.57 10.13
CA LYS A 88 14.93 -16.82 10.90
C LYS A 88 14.56 -16.57 12.38
N ASP A 89 15.15 -15.55 12.99
CA ASP A 89 14.92 -15.22 14.40
C ASP A 89 13.47 -14.81 14.65
N TYR A 90 12.86 -14.05 13.73
CA TYR A 90 11.44 -13.71 13.78
C TYR A 90 10.57 -14.97 13.82
N ILE A 91 10.78 -15.89 12.87
CA ILE A 91 10.02 -17.15 12.77
C ILE A 91 10.16 -17.98 14.05
N GLU A 92 11.39 -18.20 14.50
CA GLU A 92 11.67 -19.01 15.69
C GLU A 92 11.10 -18.40 16.97
N ASN A 93 11.06 -17.06 17.06
CA ASN A 93 10.43 -16.37 18.20
C ASN A 93 8.91 -16.46 18.14
N ILE A 94 8.28 -16.18 16.99
CA ILE A 94 6.83 -16.27 16.83
C ILE A 94 6.32 -17.68 17.11
N LEU A 95 7.01 -18.71 16.63
CA LEU A 95 6.58 -20.10 16.82
C LEU A 95 6.76 -20.62 18.27
N LYS A 96 7.26 -19.81 19.21
CA LYS A 96 7.18 -20.12 20.65
C LYS A 96 5.75 -20.01 21.17
N ASP A 97 5.00 -19.02 20.68
CA ASP A 97 3.65 -18.71 21.15
C ASP A 97 2.54 -19.17 20.17
N TYR A 98 2.93 -19.41 18.91
CA TYR A 98 2.05 -19.81 17.81
C TYR A 98 2.49 -21.16 17.21
N ASP A 99 1.54 -21.85 16.58
CA ASP A 99 1.77 -23.15 15.94
C ASP A 99 2.09 -23.01 14.44
N ILE A 100 1.43 -22.06 13.77
CA ILE A 100 1.50 -21.87 12.31
C ILE A 100 1.49 -20.38 11.97
N ILE A 101 2.34 -19.96 11.05
CA ILE A 101 2.32 -18.66 10.39
C ILE A 101 1.72 -18.84 8.99
N ILE A 102 0.72 -18.04 8.61
CA ILE A 102 0.06 -18.07 7.29
C ILE A 102 -0.16 -16.65 6.75
N PRO A 103 -0.47 -16.47 5.44
CA PRO A 103 -0.78 -15.16 4.89
C PRO A 103 -2.01 -14.53 5.57
N ASN A 104 -2.05 -13.20 5.63
CA ASN A 104 -3.22 -12.45 6.14
C ASN A 104 -4.54 -12.90 5.49
N ASN A 105 -5.61 -12.91 6.28
CA ASN A 105 -6.95 -13.14 5.74
C ASN A 105 -7.35 -12.00 4.80
N GLN A 106 -8.06 -12.36 3.73
CA GLN A 106 -8.64 -11.42 2.77
C GLN A 106 -10.16 -11.61 2.71
N LEU A 107 -10.89 -10.52 2.51
CA LEU A 107 -12.32 -10.58 2.24
C LEU A 107 -12.57 -10.98 0.78
N VAL A 108 -13.43 -11.96 0.58
CA VAL A 108 -13.94 -12.27 -0.76
C VAL A 108 -15.00 -11.23 -1.16
N PRO A 109 -15.07 -10.82 -2.44
CA PRO A 109 -16.10 -9.89 -2.91
C PRO A 109 -17.52 -10.45 -2.80
N GLN A 110 -17.66 -11.78 -2.84
CA GLN A 110 -18.93 -12.51 -2.74
C GLN A 110 -19.44 -12.61 -1.29
N ASN A 111 -20.60 -13.24 -1.09
CA ASN A 111 -21.16 -13.43 0.25
C ASN A 111 -20.55 -14.62 0.99
N SER A 112 -19.81 -15.49 0.31
CA SER A 112 -19.10 -16.62 0.91
C SER A 112 -17.90 -17.10 0.08
N VAL A 113 -16.99 -17.87 0.69
CA VAL A 113 -15.89 -18.55 -0.01
C VAL A 113 -16.44 -19.54 -1.03
N LYS A 114 -17.57 -20.20 -0.73
CA LYS A 114 -18.28 -21.06 -1.69
C LYS A 114 -18.66 -20.33 -2.96
N GLU A 115 -19.35 -19.20 -2.81
CA GLU A 115 -19.75 -18.36 -3.95
C GLU A 115 -18.54 -17.87 -4.72
N GLN A 116 -17.48 -17.44 -4.02
CA GLN A 116 -16.23 -17.03 -4.64
C GLN A 116 -15.62 -18.16 -5.49
N TYR A 117 -15.63 -19.39 -4.98
CA TYR A 117 -15.15 -20.56 -5.72
C TYR A 117 -16.01 -20.80 -6.97
N TYR A 118 -17.34 -20.79 -6.84
CA TYR A 118 -18.28 -21.06 -7.96
C TYR A 118 -18.20 -20.02 -9.06
N CYS A 119 -17.88 -18.76 -8.72
CA CYS A 119 -17.65 -17.72 -9.72
C CYS A 119 -16.38 -17.95 -10.56
N LYS A 120 -15.43 -18.78 -10.12
CA LYS A 120 -14.11 -18.92 -10.77
C LYS A 120 -13.74 -20.36 -11.13
N HIS A 121 -14.39 -21.35 -10.56
CA HIS A 121 -14.03 -22.77 -10.59
C HIS A 121 -15.28 -23.65 -10.65
N SER A 122 -15.11 -24.91 -11.06
CA SER A 122 -16.24 -25.85 -11.17
C SER A 122 -16.86 -26.18 -9.81
N ALA A 123 -18.16 -25.92 -9.68
CA ALA A 123 -18.92 -26.25 -8.47
C ALA A 123 -18.97 -27.75 -8.19
N GLU A 124 -18.93 -28.59 -9.22
CA GLU A 124 -18.92 -30.05 -9.07
C GLU A 124 -17.67 -30.51 -8.30
N ASP A 125 -16.50 -29.96 -8.62
CA ASP A 125 -15.24 -30.32 -7.96
C ASP A 125 -15.27 -29.96 -6.46
N TRP A 126 -15.94 -28.86 -6.12
CA TRP A 126 -16.14 -28.44 -4.73
C TRP A 126 -17.02 -29.42 -3.96
N GLU A 127 -18.18 -29.77 -4.52
CA GLU A 127 -19.12 -30.68 -3.86
C GLU A 127 -18.52 -32.08 -3.70
N VAL A 128 -17.73 -32.56 -4.68
CA VAL A 128 -16.96 -33.81 -4.55
C VAL A 128 -15.91 -33.69 -3.44
N CYS A 129 -15.17 -32.58 -3.36
CA CYS A 129 -14.19 -32.34 -2.30
C CYS A 129 -14.85 -32.35 -0.92
N LYS A 130 -15.97 -31.65 -0.76
CA LYS A 130 -16.78 -31.63 0.46
C LYS A 130 -17.22 -33.04 0.86
N GLN A 131 -17.75 -33.80 -0.09
CA GLN A 131 -18.20 -35.17 0.14
C GLN A 131 -17.04 -36.07 0.62
N VAL A 132 -15.87 -35.97 0.00
CA VAL A 132 -14.66 -36.72 0.41
C VAL A 132 -14.24 -36.36 1.83
N VAL A 133 -14.27 -35.08 2.20
CA VAL A 133 -13.95 -34.64 3.57
C VAL A 133 -14.93 -35.24 4.58
N ILE A 134 -16.23 -35.17 4.31
CA ILE A 134 -17.28 -35.70 5.20
C ILE A 134 -17.14 -37.22 5.38
N GLU A 135 -16.84 -37.96 4.31
CA GLU A 135 -16.73 -39.42 4.35
C GLU A 135 -15.48 -39.90 5.08
N LYS A 136 -14.31 -39.29 4.80
CA LYS A 136 -13.02 -39.76 5.30
C LYS A 136 -12.64 -39.14 6.65
N TYR A 137 -13.11 -37.93 6.90
CA TYR A 137 -12.76 -37.11 8.05
C TYR A 137 -14.02 -36.39 8.60
N PRO A 138 -15.03 -37.14 9.07
CA PRO A 138 -16.30 -36.57 9.52
C PRO A 138 -16.14 -35.50 10.61
N GLU A 139 -15.09 -35.59 11.42
CA GLU A 139 -14.73 -34.60 12.44
C GLU A 139 -14.29 -33.23 11.87
N TYR A 140 -14.02 -33.14 10.57
CA TYR A 140 -13.68 -31.89 9.86
C TYR A 140 -14.92 -31.23 9.22
N THR A 141 -16.09 -31.85 9.29
CA THR A 141 -17.33 -31.36 8.64
C THR A 141 -17.68 -29.93 9.08
N GLU A 142 -17.70 -29.68 10.40
CA GLU A 142 -18.04 -28.35 10.93
C GLU A 142 -17.03 -27.28 10.48
N ALA A 143 -15.73 -27.62 10.46
CA ALA A 143 -14.68 -26.72 9.98
C ALA A 143 -14.81 -26.43 8.48
N PHE A 144 -15.19 -27.42 7.68
CA PHE A 144 -15.45 -27.25 6.25
C PHE A 144 -16.65 -26.34 6.02
N GLU A 145 -17.77 -26.58 6.71
CA GLU A 145 -18.98 -25.75 6.62
C GLU A 145 -18.73 -24.32 7.06
N TRP A 146 -17.95 -24.12 8.13
CA TRP A 146 -17.55 -22.78 8.56
C TRP A 146 -16.74 -22.07 7.48
N MET A 147 -15.73 -22.75 6.92
CA MET A 147 -14.89 -22.19 5.86
C MET A 147 -15.72 -21.87 4.60
N GLU A 148 -16.60 -22.78 4.20
CA GLU A 148 -17.50 -22.66 3.04
C GLU A 148 -18.36 -21.39 3.12
N ASN A 149 -18.95 -21.13 4.30
CA ASN A 149 -19.84 -20.01 4.55
C ASN A 149 -19.12 -18.72 4.98
N SER A 150 -17.82 -18.76 5.19
CA SER A 150 -17.03 -17.59 5.59
C SER A 150 -16.92 -16.57 4.46
N ARG A 151 -16.74 -15.29 4.80
CA ARG A 151 -16.36 -14.24 3.84
C ARG A 151 -14.85 -13.98 3.80
N THR A 152 -14.06 -14.70 4.59
CA THR A 152 -12.61 -14.52 4.64
C THR A 152 -11.89 -15.76 4.13
N ILE A 153 -10.75 -15.55 3.48
CA ILE A 153 -9.87 -16.63 2.98
C ILE A 153 -8.41 -16.22 3.14
N ASN A 154 -7.57 -17.18 3.52
CA ASN A 154 -6.11 -17.05 3.46
C ASN A 154 -5.69 -17.62 2.10
N ILE A 155 -5.42 -16.74 1.12
CA ILE A 155 -5.07 -17.17 -0.24
C ILE A 155 -3.61 -17.62 -0.26
N CYS A 156 -3.31 -18.55 -1.18
CA CYS A 156 -2.03 -19.23 -1.38
C CYS A 156 -1.83 -20.35 -0.35
N ASN A 157 -1.35 -21.51 -0.84
CA ASN A 157 -0.98 -22.67 -0.01
C ASN A 157 0.33 -22.45 0.74
N MET A 158 0.53 -21.25 1.26
CA MET A 158 1.75 -20.81 1.95
C MET A 158 1.56 -20.92 3.45
N LEU A 159 2.59 -21.43 4.13
CA LEU A 159 2.58 -21.57 5.58
C LEU A 159 4.01 -21.73 6.11
N ILE A 160 4.23 -21.42 7.38
CA ILE A 160 5.48 -21.73 8.11
C ILE A 160 5.11 -22.38 9.44
N THR A 161 5.63 -23.56 9.70
CA THR A 161 5.29 -24.33 10.91
C THR A 161 6.38 -25.34 11.28
N ARG A 162 6.22 -26.00 12.42
CA ARG A 162 7.07 -27.13 12.83
C ARG A 162 6.86 -28.31 11.88
N LYS A 163 7.92 -29.04 11.56
CA LYS A 163 7.88 -30.12 10.56
C LYS A 163 6.84 -31.20 10.87
N ASN A 164 6.59 -31.52 12.14
CA ASN A 164 5.55 -32.48 12.53
C ASN A 164 4.13 -32.01 12.18
N ILE A 165 3.83 -30.71 12.31
CA ILE A 165 2.53 -30.14 11.92
C ILE A 165 2.38 -30.16 10.40
N TYR A 166 3.45 -29.81 9.68
CA TYR A 166 3.51 -29.91 8.22
C TYR A 166 3.24 -31.33 7.72
N ASP A 167 3.88 -32.33 8.34
CA ASP A 167 3.74 -33.73 7.94
C ASP A 167 2.32 -34.27 8.17
N SER A 168 1.71 -33.91 9.31
CA SER A 168 0.30 -34.22 9.58
C SER A 168 -0.63 -33.54 8.58
N TYR A 169 -0.38 -32.27 8.26
CA TYR A 169 -1.16 -31.54 7.25
C TYR A 169 -1.05 -32.18 5.87
N CYS A 170 0.16 -32.50 5.41
CA CYS A 170 0.36 -33.14 4.11
C CYS A 170 -0.28 -34.53 4.07
N GLN A 171 -0.18 -35.32 5.14
CA GLN A 171 -0.84 -36.62 5.20
C GLN A 171 -2.36 -36.50 5.02
N TRP A 172 -3.01 -35.58 5.73
CA TRP A 172 -4.44 -35.32 5.60
C TRP A 172 -4.81 -34.75 4.22
N LEU A 173 -4.08 -33.72 3.77
CA LEU A 173 -4.34 -33.01 2.51
C LEU A 173 -4.25 -33.97 1.32
N PHE A 174 -3.17 -34.72 1.19
CA PHE A 174 -2.98 -35.59 0.03
C PHE A 174 -3.90 -36.81 0.05
N ASP A 175 -4.28 -37.31 1.23
CA ASP A 175 -5.26 -38.39 1.33
C ASP A 175 -6.67 -37.96 0.84
N ILE A 176 -7.04 -36.69 1.04
CA ILE A 176 -8.25 -36.09 0.45
C ILE A 176 -8.06 -35.86 -1.04
N LEU A 177 -7.01 -35.14 -1.46
CA LEU A 177 -6.85 -34.74 -2.85
C LEU A 177 -6.70 -35.94 -3.80
N PHE A 178 -6.01 -37.02 -3.39
CA PHE A 178 -5.93 -38.24 -4.18
C PHE A 178 -7.27 -38.97 -4.30
N GLU A 179 -8.16 -38.82 -3.32
CA GLU A 179 -9.51 -39.37 -3.42
C GLU A 179 -10.39 -38.51 -4.32
N VAL A 180 -10.30 -37.17 -4.22
CA VAL A 180 -10.98 -36.24 -5.14
C VAL A 180 -10.55 -36.50 -6.58
N GLU A 181 -9.25 -36.69 -6.83
CA GLU A 181 -8.69 -36.97 -8.16
C GLU A 181 -9.36 -38.16 -8.86
N LYS A 182 -9.74 -39.19 -8.10
CA LYS A 182 -10.42 -40.38 -8.63
C LYS A 182 -11.90 -40.13 -8.98
N ARG A 183 -12.51 -39.12 -8.36
CA ARG A 183 -13.96 -38.87 -8.40
C ARG A 183 -14.36 -37.75 -9.34
N ILE A 184 -13.41 -36.92 -9.79
CA ILE A 184 -13.67 -35.83 -10.73
C ILE A 184 -13.08 -36.13 -12.12
N ASN A 185 -13.69 -35.55 -13.15
CA ASN A 185 -13.16 -35.64 -14.51
C ASN A 185 -12.27 -34.43 -14.84
N ILE A 186 -10.96 -34.60 -14.74
CA ILE A 186 -9.98 -33.53 -15.01
C ILE A 186 -9.68 -33.38 -16.51
N GLN A 187 -9.80 -34.46 -17.30
CA GLN A 187 -9.31 -34.48 -18.69
C GLN A 187 -10.11 -33.57 -19.63
N ASP A 188 -11.41 -33.43 -19.35
CA ASP A 188 -12.31 -32.60 -20.17
C ASP A 188 -12.28 -31.11 -19.81
N LYS A 189 -11.47 -30.72 -18.81
CA LYS A 189 -11.34 -29.34 -18.35
C LYS A 189 -10.32 -28.57 -19.20
N ASP A 190 -10.49 -27.25 -19.29
CA ASP A 190 -9.46 -26.37 -19.84
C ASP A 190 -8.19 -26.33 -18.96
N ASP A 191 -7.08 -25.83 -19.49
CA ASP A 191 -5.79 -25.81 -18.80
C ASP A 191 -5.79 -25.00 -17.49
N TYR A 192 -6.68 -24.03 -17.35
CA TYR A 192 -6.84 -23.30 -16.11
C TYR A 192 -7.58 -24.16 -15.06
N GLN A 193 -8.71 -24.78 -15.43
CA GLN A 193 -9.52 -25.62 -14.55
C GLN A 193 -8.86 -26.97 -14.20
N LYS A 194 -7.91 -27.46 -15.02
CA LYS A 194 -7.09 -28.64 -14.69
C LYS A 194 -6.32 -28.49 -13.37
N ARG A 195 -6.05 -27.27 -12.93
CA ARG A 195 -5.33 -26.92 -11.69
C ARG A 195 -6.18 -27.06 -10.42
N VAL A 196 -7.29 -27.78 -10.49
CA VAL A 196 -8.31 -27.97 -9.45
C VAL A 196 -7.73 -28.31 -8.08
N MET A 197 -6.70 -29.16 -8.00
CA MET A 197 -6.12 -29.54 -6.70
C MET A 197 -5.41 -28.37 -6.03
N GLY A 198 -4.76 -27.50 -6.80
CA GLY A 198 -4.21 -26.24 -6.31
C GLY A 198 -5.30 -25.30 -5.77
N PHE A 199 -6.45 -25.21 -6.44
CA PHE A 199 -7.55 -24.36 -5.97
C PHE A 199 -8.22 -24.90 -4.71
N LEU A 200 -8.46 -26.21 -4.64
CA LEU A 200 -9.07 -26.87 -3.48
C LEU A 200 -8.18 -26.79 -2.24
N SER A 201 -6.87 -27.03 -2.39
CA SER A 201 -5.91 -26.98 -1.28
C SER A 201 -5.88 -25.64 -0.55
N GLU A 202 -6.06 -24.51 -1.26
CA GLU A 202 -6.08 -23.18 -0.64
C GLU A 202 -7.20 -23.06 0.40
N ARG A 203 -8.33 -23.73 0.15
CA ARG A 203 -9.47 -23.75 1.06
C ARG A 203 -9.28 -24.81 2.14
N LEU A 204 -8.76 -25.97 1.77
CA LEU A 204 -8.50 -27.07 2.71
C LEU A 204 -7.46 -26.71 3.78
N LEU A 205 -6.48 -25.82 3.50
CA LEU A 205 -5.58 -25.30 4.54
C LEU A 205 -6.35 -24.64 5.69
N LYS A 206 -7.38 -23.85 5.38
CA LYS A 206 -8.21 -23.19 6.39
C LYS A 206 -9.06 -24.19 7.17
N VAL A 207 -9.61 -25.20 6.48
CA VAL A 207 -10.36 -26.31 7.12
C VAL A 207 -9.47 -27.05 8.13
N TRP A 208 -8.25 -27.40 7.72
CA TRP A 208 -7.27 -28.07 8.58
C TRP A 208 -6.99 -27.27 9.86
N ILE A 209 -6.74 -25.97 9.71
CA ILE A 209 -6.44 -25.06 10.83
C ILE A 209 -7.62 -24.96 11.81
N LEU A 210 -8.84 -24.80 11.28
CA LEU A 210 -10.06 -24.68 12.11
C LEU A 210 -10.35 -25.95 12.89
N ALA A 211 -10.25 -27.12 12.25
CA ALA A 211 -10.53 -28.40 12.88
C ALA A 211 -9.52 -28.75 14.00
N ASN A 212 -8.23 -28.43 13.79
CA ASN A 212 -7.16 -28.75 14.74
C ASN A 212 -6.91 -27.67 15.80
N LYS A 213 -7.59 -26.52 15.73
CA LYS A 213 -7.54 -25.44 16.73
C LYS A 213 -6.13 -24.89 17.00
N TYR A 214 -5.29 -24.83 15.97
CA TYR A 214 -3.95 -24.27 16.06
C TYR A 214 -3.96 -22.77 16.40
N LYS A 215 -2.97 -22.29 17.16
CA LYS A 215 -2.70 -20.87 17.34
C LYS A 215 -2.03 -20.33 16.08
N VAL A 216 -2.73 -19.46 15.37
CA VAL A 216 -2.28 -18.93 14.07
C VAL A 216 -1.76 -17.51 14.20
N LYS A 217 -0.59 -17.26 13.59
CA LYS A 217 -0.09 -15.93 13.29
C LYS A 217 -0.39 -15.61 11.82
N GLU A 218 -1.25 -14.62 11.60
CA GLU A 218 -1.38 -14.02 10.27
C GLU A 218 -0.19 -13.09 10.00
N GLN A 219 0.38 -13.22 8.80
CA GLN A 219 1.54 -12.47 8.35
C GLN A 219 1.29 -11.82 6.99
N SER A 220 1.76 -10.57 6.86
CA SER A 220 1.75 -9.86 5.59
C SER A 220 2.59 -10.56 4.54
N MET A 221 2.19 -10.40 3.28
CA MET A 221 2.85 -11.00 2.13
C MET A 221 2.93 -9.97 1.00
N VAL A 222 4.03 -9.97 0.26
CA VAL A 222 4.18 -9.20 -0.98
C VAL A 222 4.02 -10.10 -2.20
N ILE A 223 3.37 -9.58 -3.25
CA ILE A 223 3.38 -10.20 -4.58
C ILE A 223 4.44 -9.49 -5.41
N MET A 224 5.49 -10.20 -5.78
CA MET A 224 6.55 -9.69 -6.64
C MET A 224 6.17 -9.82 -8.11
N GLY A 225 6.55 -8.84 -8.94
CA GLY A 225 6.44 -8.93 -10.40
C GLY A 225 7.28 -10.07 -10.98
N ALA A 226 7.24 -10.28 -12.31
CA ALA A 226 8.10 -11.28 -12.96
C ALA A 226 9.60 -11.08 -12.67
N ASP A 227 9.98 -9.84 -12.33
CA ASP A 227 11.34 -9.35 -12.14
C ASP A 227 11.74 -9.19 -10.65
N GLY A 228 10.91 -9.69 -9.71
CA GLY A 228 11.23 -9.67 -8.28
C GLY A 228 11.21 -8.28 -7.64
N ILE A 229 11.95 -8.14 -6.53
CA ILE A 229 12.22 -6.86 -5.85
C ILE A 229 12.96 -5.87 -6.77
N SER A 230 13.92 -6.35 -7.58
CA SER A 230 14.62 -5.43 -8.48
C SER A 230 13.72 -4.86 -9.55
N GLY A 231 12.80 -5.61 -10.16
CA GLY A 231 11.94 -5.03 -11.19
C GLY A 231 11.03 -3.92 -10.68
N TYR A 232 10.61 -4.01 -9.42
CA TYR A 232 9.85 -2.95 -8.77
C TYR A 232 10.73 -1.71 -8.52
N VAL A 233 11.94 -1.90 -8.00
CA VAL A 233 12.95 -0.84 -7.80
C VAL A 233 13.42 -0.22 -9.12
N GLU A 234 13.77 -1.04 -10.10
CA GLU A 234 14.14 -0.66 -11.47
C GLU A 234 12.98 0.06 -12.15
N GLY A 235 11.74 -0.35 -11.92
CA GLY A 235 10.56 0.34 -12.42
C GLY A 235 10.46 1.78 -11.91
N ALA A 236 10.64 1.99 -10.60
CA ALA A 236 10.67 3.34 -10.02
C ALA A 236 11.86 4.15 -10.56
N GLU A 237 13.05 3.55 -10.68
CA GLU A 237 14.23 4.23 -11.22
C GLU A 237 14.07 4.61 -12.70
N LEU A 238 13.47 3.73 -13.52
CA LEU A 238 13.17 4.01 -14.92
C LEU A 238 12.14 5.13 -15.07
N LYS A 239 11.08 5.12 -14.25
CA LYS A 239 10.11 6.23 -14.19
C LYS A 239 10.80 7.53 -13.82
N ARG A 240 11.65 7.53 -12.80
CA ARG A 240 12.44 8.71 -12.38
C ARG A 240 13.33 9.24 -13.50
N LYS A 241 14.07 8.37 -14.19
CA LYS A 241 14.88 8.73 -15.37
C LYS A 241 14.02 9.32 -16.49
N LEU A 242 12.82 8.78 -16.71
CA LEU A 242 11.89 9.27 -17.71
C LEU A 242 11.33 10.65 -17.34
N PHE A 243 10.86 10.85 -16.11
CA PHE A 243 10.44 12.16 -15.61
C PHE A 243 11.56 13.19 -15.74
N LYS A 244 12.77 12.86 -15.29
CA LYS A 244 13.96 13.75 -15.41
C LYS A 244 14.27 14.11 -16.85
N LYS A 245 14.11 13.17 -17.78
CA LYS A 245 14.32 13.43 -19.22
C LYS A 245 13.23 14.35 -19.80
N LEU A 246 11.97 14.16 -19.42
CA LEU A 246 10.85 14.98 -19.87
C LEU A 246 10.92 16.42 -19.32
N THR A 247 11.54 16.61 -18.16
CA THR A 247 11.65 17.92 -17.49
C THR A 247 13.06 18.48 -17.50
N ALA A 248 13.99 17.91 -18.28
CA ALA A 248 15.41 18.26 -18.26
C ALA A 248 15.67 19.77 -18.46
N SER A 249 14.97 20.40 -19.40
CA SER A 249 15.09 21.84 -19.66
C SER A 249 14.66 22.70 -18.47
N VAL A 250 13.64 22.25 -17.72
CA VAL A 250 13.21 22.90 -16.48
C VAL A 250 14.30 22.73 -15.44
N VAL A 251 14.70 21.50 -15.14
CA VAL A 251 15.72 21.18 -14.12
C VAL A 251 17.02 21.94 -14.36
N ASP A 252 17.56 21.91 -15.58
CA ASP A 252 18.78 22.62 -15.96
C ASP A 252 18.67 24.12 -15.71
N SER A 253 17.50 24.71 -15.95
CA SER A 253 17.29 26.15 -15.71
C SER A 253 17.36 26.50 -14.22
N TYR A 254 16.84 25.67 -13.31
CA TYR A 254 16.94 25.91 -11.87
C TYR A 254 18.34 25.64 -11.32
N ILE A 255 19.05 24.63 -11.84
CA ILE A 255 20.48 24.44 -11.54
C ILE A 255 21.28 25.71 -11.89
N ASN A 256 20.89 26.40 -12.97
CA ASN A 256 21.48 27.66 -13.39
C ASN A 256 20.86 28.91 -12.72
N GLY A 257 20.12 28.74 -11.62
CA GLY A 257 19.61 29.84 -10.80
C GLY A 257 18.35 30.53 -11.35
N LYS A 258 17.54 29.85 -12.17
CA LYS A 258 16.26 30.40 -12.62
C LYS A 258 15.34 30.71 -11.43
N THR A 259 14.67 31.85 -11.53
CA THR A 259 13.53 32.22 -10.67
C THR A 259 12.35 32.55 -11.58
N PRO A 260 11.30 31.70 -11.65
CA PRO A 260 10.11 31.98 -12.44
C PRO A 260 9.53 33.36 -12.16
N GLN A 261 9.32 34.11 -13.23
CA GLN A 261 8.53 35.34 -13.21
C GLN A 261 7.13 34.98 -13.66
N LEU A 262 6.16 35.17 -12.75
CA LEU A 262 4.77 34.85 -13.01
C LEU A 262 3.94 36.13 -13.09
N ASP A 263 2.96 36.15 -14.00
CA ASP A 263 2.02 37.27 -14.07
C ASP A 263 1.24 37.42 -12.75
N LYS A 264 0.87 38.66 -12.42
CA LYS A 264 0.12 38.95 -11.19
C LYS A 264 -1.26 38.31 -11.23
N THR A 265 -1.65 37.67 -10.13
CA THR A 265 -2.99 37.10 -9.96
C THR A 265 -4.00 38.13 -9.48
N ILE A 266 -5.29 37.79 -9.53
CA ILE A 266 -6.36 38.65 -8.99
C ILE A 266 -6.13 38.90 -7.49
N TYR A 267 -5.74 37.87 -6.73
CA TYR A 267 -5.43 37.99 -5.31
C TYR A 267 -4.28 38.98 -5.05
N GLU A 268 -3.18 38.89 -5.80
CA GLU A 268 -2.05 39.83 -5.67
C GLU A 268 -2.44 41.27 -6.01
N LEU A 269 -3.29 41.45 -7.02
CA LEU A 269 -3.79 42.77 -7.40
C LEU A 269 -4.66 43.37 -6.28
N LYS A 270 -5.55 42.57 -5.68
CA LYS A 270 -6.39 42.98 -4.53
C LYS A 270 -5.54 43.37 -3.32
N CYS A 271 -4.58 42.54 -2.92
CA CYS A 271 -3.71 42.82 -1.76
C CYS A 271 -2.83 44.07 -1.95
N ASN A 272 -2.36 44.34 -3.18
CA ASN A 272 -1.56 45.53 -3.48
C ASN A 272 -2.36 46.83 -3.39
N THR A 273 -3.66 46.81 -3.70
CA THR A 273 -4.56 47.95 -3.46
C THR A 273 -4.76 48.24 -1.98
N ASP A 274 -4.82 47.21 -1.13
CA ASP A 274 -5.01 47.37 0.32
C ASP A 274 -3.72 47.83 1.04
N LEU A 275 -2.54 47.44 0.53
CA LEU A 275 -1.24 47.87 1.06
C LEU A 275 -0.95 49.36 0.86
N ASN A 276 -1.56 50.02 -0.13
CA ASN A 276 -1.50 51.48 -0.27
C ASN A 276 -2.25 52.23 0.85
N ILE A 277 -2.98 51.52 1.72
CA ILE A 277 -3.72 52.10 2.86
C ILE A 277 -3.06 51.78 4.22
N ASN A 278 -2.25 50.71 4.35
CA ASN A 278 -1.66 50.30 5.64
C ASN A 278 -0.18 49.88 5.54
N ASN A 279 0.72 50.83 5.78
CA ASN A 279 2.17 50.60 5.91
C ASN A 279 2.56 50.12 7.32
N SER A 280 2.41 48.82 7.60
CA SER A 280 3.12 48.20 8.73
C SER A 280 3.56 46.78 8.36
N LYS A 281 4.87 46.54 8.41
CA LYS A 281 5.54 45.23 8.17
C LYS A 281 5.39 44.26 9.34
N GLU A 282 4.70 44.64 10.41
CA GLU A 282 4.52 43.85 11.63
C GLU A 282 3.14 43.19 11.57
N ASN A 283 3.10 41.84 11.59
CA ASN A 283 1.92 40.96 11.53
C ASN A 283 1.41 40.51 10.15
N LYS A 284 2.30 40.06 9.23
CA LYS A 284 1.83 39.27 8.08
C LYS A 284 1.51 37.84 8.53
N LYS A 285 0.23 37.46 8.49
CA LYS A 285 -0.21 36.09 8.82
C LYS A 285 0.38 35.07 7.84
N VAL A 286 0.68 33.87 8.33
CA VAL A 286 1.04 32.71 7.52
C VAL A 286 -0.21 32.25 6.78
N LEU A 287 -0.12 32.14 5.45
CA LEU A 287 -1.22 31.64 4.65
C LEU A 287 -1.26 30.12 4.75
N VAL A 288 -2.44 29.57 5.02
CA VAL A 288 -2.70 28.14 5.10
C VAL A 288 -3.64 27.78 3.96
N TRP A 289 -3.27 26.79 3.17
CA TRP A 289 -3.96 26.42 1.93
C TRP A 289 -4.53 25.02 2.06
N THR A 290 -5.79 24.85 1.65
CA THR A 290 -6.41 23.52 1.49
C THR A 290 -7.20 23.47 0.19
N TRP A 291 -7.17 22.33 -0.50
CA TRP A 291 -7.92 22.11 -1.75
C TRP A 291 -9.20 21.31 -1.53
N CYS A 292 -10.32 21.87 -1.96
CA CYS A 292 -11.64 21.25 -1.93
C CYS A 292 -12.34 21.54 -3.26
N CYS A 293 -12.10 20.71 -4.29
CA CYS A 293 -12.52 20.95 -5.67
C CYS A 293 -13.98 21.39 -5.80
N GLU A 294 -14.90 20.62 -5.20
CA GLU A 294 -16.36 20.84 -5.22
C GLU A 294 -16.87 21.88 -4.21
N GLY A 295 -15.97 22.46 -3.40
CA GLY A 295 -16.27 23.37 -2.31
C GLY A 295 -16.76 22.67 -1.03
N GLU A 296 -16.55 23.34 0.11
CA GLU A 296 -16.80 22.77 1.45
C GLU A 296 -18.25 22.30 1.63
N ASN A 297 -19.23 22.98 1.06
CA ASN A 297 -20.65 22.62 1.19
C ASN A 297 -21.01 21.29 0.52
N ASN A 298 -20.33 20.95 -0.59
CA ASN A 298 -20.59 19.73 -1.36
C ASN A 298 -19.69 18.56 -0.92
N ALA A 299 -18.63 18.86 -0.18
CA ALA A 299 -17.66 17.87 0.27
C ALA A 299 -18.25 16.76 1.15
N SER A 300 -17.56 15.62 1.18
CA SER A 300 -17.93 14.50 2.04
C SER A 300 -17.91 14.88 3.53
N LYS A 301 -18.61 14.11 4.37
CA LYS A 301 -18.63 14.33 5.84
C LYS A 301 -17.21 14.38 6.41
N ALA A 302 -16.33 13.50 5.93
CA ALA A 302 -14.94 13.43 6.36
C ALA A 302 -14.17 14.71 6.02
N VAL A 303 -14.25 15.17 4.77
CA VAL A 303 -13.55 16.38 4.30
C VAL A 303 -14.04 17.62 5.03
N LYS A 304 -15.36 17.78 5.20
CA LYS A 304 -15.95 18.88 6.00
C LYS A 304 -15.38 18.91 7.41
N LYS A 305 -15.28 17.73 8.05
CA LYS A 305 -14.76 17.61 9.41
C LYS A 305 -13.27 17.94 9.47
N CYS A 306 -12.47 17.48 8.51
CA CYS A 306 -11.05 17.84 8.41
C CYS A 306 -10.85 19.35 8.27
N ILE A 307 -11.57 20.00 7.34
CA ILE A 307 -11.50 21.46 7.14
C ILE A 307 -11.93 22.21 8.41
N ALA A 308 -13.01 21.79 9.07
CA ALA A 308 -13.44 22.37 10.34
C ALA A 308 -12.37 22.23 11.43
N ASN A 309 -11.72 21.07 11.50
CA ASN A 309 -10.67 20.79 12.47
C ASN A 309 -9.39 21.61 12.19
N ILE A 310 -9.06 21.86 10.93
CA ILE A 310 -8.01 22.82 10.54
C ILE A 310 -8.37 24.23 11.06
N LYS A 311 -9.60 24.70 10.79
CA LYS A 311 -10.08 26.03 11.25
C LYS A 311 -10.04 26.18 12.77
N ASN A 312 -10.37 25.12 13.51
CA ASN A 312 -10.48 25.17 14.97
C ASN A 312 -9.12 25.14 15.69
N ASN A 313 -8.10 24.52 15.09
CA ASN A 313 -6.81 24.30 15.74
C ASN A 313 -5.72 25.27 15.32
N ILE A 314 -5.88 25.96 14.19
CA ILE A 314 -4.94 27.00 13.75
C ILE A 314 -5.18 28.30 14.53
N ASP A 315 -4.08 28.90 15.00
CA ASP A 315 -4.08 30.22 15.63
C ASP A 315 -4.38 31.31 14.59
N ILE A 316 -5.62 31.80 14.61
CA ILE A 316 -6.11 32.85 13.71
C ILE A 316 -5.38 34.19 13.86
N SER A 317 -4.62 34.40 14.94
CA SER A 317 -3.77 35.59 15.08
C SER A 317 -2.49 35.48 14.25
N LYS A 318 -2.02 34.25 14.01
CA LYS A 318 -0.79 33.95 13.28
C LYS A 318 -1.03 33.51 11.84
N ALA A 319 -2.18 32.94 11.53
CA ALA A 319 -2.45 32.33 10.23
C ALA A 319 -3.85 32.64 9.68
N GLU A 320 -3.97 32.51 8.36
CA GLU A 320 -5.21 32.68 7.61
C GLU A 320 -5.44 31.46 6.71
N LEU A 321 -6.59 30.80 6.85
CA LEU A 321 -6.95 29.64 6.05
C LEU A 321 -7.69 30.04 4.77
N HIS A 322 -7.15 29.63 3.63
CA HIS A 322 -7.76 29.75 2.31
C HIS A 322 -8.19 28.37 1.80
N ILE A 323 -9.49 28.24 1.51
CA ILE A 323 -10.06 27.06 0.87
C ILE A 323 -10.10 27.31 -0.64
N ILE A 324 -9.26 26.61 -1.36
CA ILE A 324 -9.15 26.69 -2.81
C ILE A 324 -10.08 25.65 -3.43
N THR A 325 -10.89 26.09 -4.38
CA THR A 325 -11.88 25.29 -5.12
C THR A 325 -11.61 25.42 -6.61
N LEU A 326 -12.28 24.61 -7.42
CA LEU A 326 -12.19 24.76 -8.89
C LEU A 326 -12.72 26.13 -9.35
N ASP A 327 -13.74 26.65 -8.68
CA ASP A 327 -14.38 27.93 -9.02
C ASP A 327 -13.51 29.15 -8.73
N ASN A 328 -12.61 29.08 -7.75
CA ASN A 328 -11.83 30.22 -7.27
C ASN A 328 -10.32 30.10 -7.53
N CYS A 329 -9.80 28.94 -7.95
CA CYS A 329 -8.36 28.70 -7.99
C CYS A 329 -7.62 29.69 -8.90
N MET A 330 -8.22 30.07 -10.03
CA MET A 330 -7.67 31.03 -10.99
C MET A 330 -7.59 32.46 -10.44
N GLU A 331 -8.17 32.76 -9.26
CA GLU A 331 -7.91 34.02 -8.57
C GLU A 331 -6.52 34.05 -7.92
N TYR A 332 -5.95 32.87 -7.62
CA TYR A 332 -4.72 32.68 -6.85
C TYR A 332 -3.56 32.12 -7.67
N VAL A 333 -3.84 31.43 -8.78
CA VAL A 333 -2.83 30.79 -9.65
C VAL A 333 -3.07 31.10 -11.13
N ASN A 334 -2.02 30.97 -11.94
CA ASN A 334 -2.06 31.09 -13.39
C ASN A 334 -1.75 29.72 -14.01
N LEU A 335 -2.81 29.01 -14.43
CA LEU A 335 -2.65 27.78 -15.19
C LEU A 335 -2.35 28.08 -16.65
N SER A 336 -1.37 27.39 -17.23
CA SER A 336 -1.10 27.48 -18.66
C SER A 336 -2.27 26.89 -19.47
N GLN A 337 -2.47 27.37 -20.69
CA GLN A 337 -3.56 26.90 -21.56
C GLN A 337 -3.52 25.38 -21.76
N ILE A 338 -2.31 24.80 -21.83
CA ILE A 338 -2.10 23.35 -21.95
C ILE A 338 -2.70 22.60 -20.75
N ILE A 339 -2.50 23.09 -19.52
CA ILE A 339 -3.05 22.47 -18.32
C ILE A 339 -4.57 22.61 -18.29
N ILE A 340 -5.10 23.79 -18.63
CA ILE A 340 -6.54 24.04 -18.69
C ILE A 340 -7.22 23.10 -19.69
N ASP A 341 -6.71 23.05 -20.93
CA ASP A 341 -7.28 22.22 -22.00
C ASP A 341 -7.25 20.74 -21.62
N LYS A 342 -6.12 20.25 -21.12
CA LYS A 342 -5.97 18.84 -20.74
C LYS A 342 -6.80 18.43 -19.53
N PHE A 343 -7.00 19.33 -18.57
CA PHE A 343 -7.94 19.08 -17.48
C PHE A 343 -9.37 18.97 -17.99
N ASN A 344 -9.81 19.91 -18.84
CA ASN A 344 -11.14 19.89 -19.44
C ASN A 344 -11.39 18.66 -20.34
N GLU A 345 -10.34 18.13 -20.98
CA GLU A 345 -10.39 16.88 -21.76
C GLU A 345 -10.35 15.60 -20.88
N GLY A 346 -10.22 15.72 -19.56
CA GLY A 346 -10.14 14.59 -18.63
C GLY A 346 -8.78 13.88 -18.60
N LYS A 347 -7.73 14.49 -19.17
CA LYS A 347 -6.37 13.94 -19.21
C LYS A 347 -5.55 14.27 -17.97
N ILE A 348 -5.92 15.32 -17.24
CA ILE A 348 -5.37 15.65 -15.93
C ILE A 348 -6.44 15.32 -14.87
N PRO A 349 -6.22 14.30 -14.03
CA PRO A 349 -7.09 14.03 -12.89
C PRO A 349 -7.01 15.15 -11.85
N GLU A 350 -8.08 15.33 -11.09
CA GLU A 350 -8.18 16.35 -10.03
C GLU A 350 -6.99 16.31 -9.06
N LYS A 351 -6.56 15.12 -8.62
CA LYS A 351 -5.40 14.97 -7.72
C LYS A 351 -4.14 15.63 -8.28
N ILE A 352 -3.89 15.46 -9.57
CA ILE A 352 -2.70 16.02 -10.25
C ILE A 352 -2.84 17.53 -10.39
N LEU A 353 -4.04 18.02 -10.75
CA LEU A 353 -4.32 19.46 -10.80
C LEU A 353 -4.09 20.11 -9.43
N SER A 354 -4.58 19.49 -8.36
CA SER A 354 -4.41 19.97 -6.98
C SER A 354 -2.94 20.10 -6.60
N GLN A 355 -2.11 19.11 -6.92
CA GLN A 355 -0.66 19.16 -6.67
C GLN A 355 0.03 20.28 -7.47
N ARG A 356 -0.35 20.49 -8.74
CA ARG A 356 0.15 21.61 -9.55
C ARG A 356 -0.29 22.97 -8.97
N ILE A 357 -1.52 23.09 -8.48
CA ILE A 357 -2.01 24.32 -7.83
C ILE A 357 -1.25 24.57 -6.53
N MET A 358 -1.09 23.54 -5.68
CA MET A 358 -0.32 23.60 -4.43
C MET A 358 1.08 24.19 -4.65
N MET A 359 1.81 23.67 -5.65
CA MET A 359 3.18 24.12 -5.92
C MET A 359 3.22 25.60 -6.34
N GLU A 360 2.25 26.08 -7.10
CA GLU A 360 2.20 27.51 -7.44
C GLU A 360 1.80 28.40 -6.25
N LEU A 361 0.84 27.97 -5.43
CA LEU A 361 0.45 28.71 -4.22
C LEU A 361 1.64 28.87 -3.27
N LEU A 362 2.36 27.77 -3.00
CA LEU A 362 3.54 27.77 -2.15
C LEU A 362 4.69 28.56 -2.77
N TYR A 363 4.90 28.48 -4.09
CA TYR A 363 5.92 29.28 -4.75
C TYR A 363 5.62 30.79 -4.67
N ARG A 364 4.38 31.22 -4.95
CA ARG A 364 4.01 32.64 -4.97
C ARG A 364 3.96 33.25 -3.59
N TYR A 365 3.30 32.57 -2.66
CA TYR A 365 2.88 33.16 -1.41
C TYR A 365 3.58 32.55 -0.19
N GLY A 366 4.24 31.39 -0.37
CA GLY A 366 4.69 30.56 0.73
C GLY A 366 3.51 30.06 1.56
N GLY A 367 3.80 29.76 2.82
CA GLY A 367 2.79 29.31 3.77
C GLY A 367 2.76 27.79 3.88
N LEU A 368 1.65 27.28 4.41
CA LEU A 368 1.45 25.88 4.76
C LEU A 368 0.31 25.28 3.94
N TRP A 369 0.59 24.25 3.17
CA TRP A 369 -0.41 23.40 2.56
C TRP A 369 -0.84 22.29 3.52
N ILE A 370 -2.14 22.06 3.63
CA ILE A 370 -2.75 20.91 4.31
C ILE A 370 -3.81 20.34 3.38
N ASP A 371 -3.66 19.09 2.97
CA ASP A 371 -4.65 18.38 2.17
C ASP A 371 -5.99 18.27 2.91
N SER A 372 -7.10 18.41 2.19
CA SER A 372 -8.45 18.49 2.78
C SER A 372 -8.92 17.20 3.44
N GLN A 373 -8.20 16.09 3.28
CA GLN A 373 -8.43 14.84 3.99
C GLN A 373 -7.53 14.68 5.23
N CYS A 374 -6.72 15.69 5.58
CA CYS A 374 -5.93 15.68 6.81
C CYS A 374 -6.76 16.24 7.98
N CYS A 375 -6.95 15.40 8.99
CA CYS A 375 -7.59 15.77 10.24
C CYS A 375 -6.53 16.24 11.25
N VAL A 376 -6.54 17.53 11.55
CA VAL A 376 -5.71 18.16 12.59
C VAL A 376 -6.43 18.05 13.93
N VAL A 377 -5.81 17.44 14.95
CA VAL A 377 -6.53 17.08 16.19
C VAL A 377 -6.29 18.03 17.36
N ASP A 378 -5.23 18.84 17.32
CA ASP A 378 -4.89 19.81 18.36
C ASP A 378 -3.99 20.95 17.84
N ASP A 379 -3.61 21.85 18.77
CA ASP A 379 -2.88 23.10 18.52
C ASP A 379 -1.39 22.93 18.17
N ARG A 380 -0.84 21.71 18.19
CA ARG A 380 0.56 21.45 17.79
C ARG A 380 0.84 21.83 16.34
N ILE A 381 -0.20 21.89 15.49
CA ILE A 381 -0.12 22.44 14.13
C ILE A 381 0.50 23.84 14.11
N ASN A 382 0.32 24.64 15.16
CA ASN A 382 0.83 26.01 15.22
C ASN A 382 2.35 26.08 15.34
N ALA A 383 3.01 25.03 15.82
CA ALA A 383 4.47 24.96 15.83
C ALA A 383 5.06 24.89 14.42
N ILE A 384 4.31 24.37 13.44
CA ILE A 384 4.73 24.33 12.03
C ILE A 384 4.74 25.73 11.43
N LEU A 385 3.84 26.63 11.84
CA LEU A 385 3.72 27.98 11.27
C LEU A 385 5.01 28.81 11.45
N GLU A 386 5.80 28.52 12.48
CA GLU A 386 7.05 29.22 12.80
C GLU A 386 8.28 28.66 12.05
N LYS A 387 8.15 27.49 11.39
CA LYS A 387 9.27 26.84 10.68
C LYS A 387 9.45 27.43 9.29
N ASP A 388 10.68 27.66 8.79
CA ASP A 388 10.89 28.13 7.41
C ASP A 388 10.43 27.11 6.36
N PHE A 389 10.71 25.84 6.61
CA PHE A 389 10.28 24.70 5.81
C PHE A 389 9.80 23.58 6.73
N TYR A 390 8.76 22.87 6.31
CA TYR A 390 8.26 21.69 7.01
C TYR A 390 7.61 20.73 6.03
N THR A 391 7.83 19.45 6.26
CA THR A 391 7.04 18.36 5.68
C THR A 391 7.07 17.21 6.68
N ILE A 392 6.12 16.28 6.58
CA ILE A 392 6.13 15.11 7.46
C ILE A 392 7.22 14.16 6.98
N LYS A 393 8.18 13.88 7.86
CA LYS A 393 9.29 12.94 7.64
C LYS A 393 9.11 11.76 8.59
N SER A 394 9.22 10.55 8.04
CA SER A 394 8.94 9.30 8.75
C SER A 394 10.10 8.32 8.60
N ASP A 395 10.38 7.57 9.66
CA ASP A 395 11.29 6.43 9.64
C ASP A 395 10.60 5.14 9.17
N ARG A 396 9.26 5.13 9.18
CA ARG A 396 8.43 4.02 8.68
C ARG A 396 8.30 4.09 7.17
N ILE A 397 9.31 3.57 6.49
CA ILE A 397 9.34 3.47 5.04
C ILE A 397 8.50 2.26 4.62
N SER A 398 7.45 2.51 3.84
CA SER A 398 6.66 1.43 3.25
C SER A 398 7.40 0.82 2.06
N TRP A 399 7.18 -0.46 1.78
CA TRP A 399 7.89 -1.14 0.69
C TRP A 399 7.54 -0.60 -0.70
N ASP A 400 6.38 0.04 -0.83
CA ASP A 400 5.93 0.77 -2.02
C ASP A 400 6.47 2.20 -2.11
N ASP A 401 7.09 2.70 -1.04
CA ASP A 401 7.70 4.04 -0.98
C ASP A 401 9.16 4.03 -1.48
N LEU A 402 9.32 3.76 -2.77
CA LEU A 402 10.65 3.72 -3.41
C LEU A 402 11.20 5.09 -3.78
N VAL A 403 10.35 6.12 -3.81
CA VAL A 403 10.71 7.47 -4.28
C VAL A 403 10.89 8.41 -3.08
N VAL A 404 9.90 8.50 -2.22
CA VAL A 404 9.92 9.41 -1.06
C VAL A 404 10.89 8.90 -0.01
N LYS A 405 10.91 7.58 0.23
CA LYS A 405 11.76 6.92 1.23
C LYS A 405 11.63 7.58 2.61
N GLY A 406 10.40 7.95 2.97
CA GLY A 406 10.09 8.66 4.22
C GLY A 406 10.62 10.09 4.34
N ARG A 407 11.24 10.67 3.29
CA ARG A 407 11.88 12.00 3.36
C ARG A 407 10.90 13.18 3.36
N TRP A 408 9.72 13.02 2.78
CA TRP A 408 8.70 14.07 2.73
C TRP A 408 7.28 13.49 2.69
N ASN A 409 6.28 14.36 2.68
CA ASN A 409 4.89 14.04 2.45
C ASN A 409 4.22 15.22 1.74
N THR A 410 3.48 14.97 0.66
CA THR A 410 2.83 16.03 -0.13
C THR A 410 1.47 16.47 0.43
N ASP A 411 0.93 15.78 1.43
CA ASP A 411 -0.33 16.18 2.06
C ASP A 411 -0.12 17.34 3.05
N VAL A 412 1.07 17.48 3.63
CA VAL A 412 1.43 18.59 4.54
C VAL A 412 2.81 19.14 4.20
N VAL A 413 2.84 20.34 3.62
CA VAL A 413 4.08 20.99 3.16
C VAL A 413 4.06 22.47 3.49
N LYS A 414 5.11 22.98 4.13
CA LYS A 414 5.33 24.40 4.36
C LYS A 414 6.61 24.85 3.67
N GLY A 415 6.60 26.04 3.11
CA GLY A 415 7.83 26.73 2.74
C GLY A 415 7.66 28.22 2.54
N ASN A 416 8.77 28.91 2.35
CA ASN A 416 8.78 30.33 2.05
C ASN A 416 8.50 30.59 0.56
N ALA A 417 7.90 31.74 0.26
CA ALA A 417 7.68 32.18 -1.12
C ALA A 417 9.00 32.21 -1.89
N GLY A 418 8.96 31.82 -3.16
CA GLY A 418 10.11 31.76 -4.06
C GLY A 418 11.01 30.53 -3.88
N PHE A 419 10.67 29.59 -2.98
CA PHE A 419 11.49 28.40 -2.79
C PHE A 419 11.56 27.55 -4.06
N SER A 420 12.78 27.17 -4.45
CA SER A 420 13.10 26.53 -5.74
C SER A 420 12.34 25.23 -5.96
N LEU A 421 12.12 24.43 -4.90
CA LEU A 421 11.33 23.21 -4.94
C LEU A 421 9.96 23.44 -5.59
N PHE A 422 9.23 24.44 -5.10
CA PHE A 422 7.86 24.69 -5.53
C PHE A 422 7.81 25.17 -6.98
N GLY A 423 8.70 26.10 -7.36
CA GLY A 423 8.80 26.58 -8.73
C GLY A 423 9.15 25.46 -9.71
N MET A 424 10.18 24.67 -9.38
CA MET A 424 10.69 23.63 -10.27
C MET A 424 9.65 22.53 -10.49
N VAL A 425 8.96 22.09 -9.42
CA VAL A 425 7.91 21.07 -9.54
C VAL A 425 6.70 21.61 -10.31
N MET A 426 6.28 22.85 -10.04
CA MET A 426 5.20 23.51 -10.79
C MET A 426 5.48 23.52 -12.30
N GLU A 427 6.65 24.02 -12.73
CA GLU A 427 7.00 24.05 -14.16
C GLU A 427 7.26 22.65 -14.74
N SER A 428 7.64 21.68 -13.91
CA SER A 428 7.80 20.28 -14.32
C SER A 428 6.48 19.62 -14.72
N PHE A 429 5.37 19.93 -14.04
CA PHE A 429 4.04 19.49 -14.48
C PHE A 429 3.69 20.05 -15.86
N ASP A 430 3.86 21.36 -16.06
CA ASP A 430 3.58 22.03 -17.33
C ASP A 430 4.46 21.47 -18.46
N ALA A 431 5.76 21.27 -18.20
CA ALA A 431 6.68 20.66 -19.16
C ALA A 431 6.29 19.22 -19.48
N TYR A 432 5.98 18.39 -18.48
CA TYR A 432 5.54 17.02 -18.69
C TYR A 432 4.33 16.94 -19.63
N TYR A 433 3.31 17.75 -19.33
CA TYR A 433 2.10 17.81 -20.14
C TYR A 433 2.31 18.57 -21.47
N SER A 434 3.43 19.24 -21.71
CA SER A 434 3.75 19.70 -23.07
C SER A 434 4.19 18.55 -23.99
N TYR A 435 4.69 17.43 -23.44
CA TYR A 435 5.23 16.29 -24.20
C TYR A 435 4.28 15.10 -24.29
N THR A 436 3.48 14.83 -23.26
CA THR A 436 2.63 13.62 -23.20
C THR A 436 1.34 13.85 -22.44
N ASP A 437 0.32 13.07 -22.80
CA ASP A 437 -0.98 12.97 -22.11
C ASP A 437 -1.03 11.73 -21.20
N THR A 438 -0.08 10.81 -21.38
CA THR A 438 -0.04 9.55 -20.63
C THR A 438 0.35 9.83 -19.19
N ILE A 439 -0.39 9.31 -18.22
CA ILE A 439 0.01 9.33 -16.81
C ILE A 439 0.93 8.14 -16.58
N ILE A 440 2.24 8.39 -16.48
CA ILE A 440 3.25 7.35 -16.22
C ILE A 440 3.11 6.81 -14.78
N ASP A 441 2.83 7.71 -13.85
CA ASP A 441 2.62 7.40 -12.43
C ASP A 441 1.70 8.47 -11.81
N PRO A 442 0.66 8.09 -11.04
CA PRO A 442 -0.24 9.04 -10.38
C PRO A 442 0.43 9.87 -9.27
N ASP A 443 1.60 9.46 -8.79
CA ASP A 443 2.38 10.16 -7.76
C ASP A 443 3.55 10.97 -8.37
N MET A 444 3.34 11.53 -9.56
CA MET A 444 4.37 12.26 -10.32
C MET A 444 4.99 13.45 -9.56
N ALA A 445 4.27 14.07 -8.61
CA ALA A 445 4.84 15.10 -7.73
C ALA A 445 6.06 14.58 -6.95
N ASP A 446 5.99 13.35 -6.44
CA ASP A 446 7.08 12.75 -5.67
C ASP A 446 8.30 12.50 -6.54
N TYR A 447 8.10 12.12 -7.81
CA TYR A 447 9.22 12.01 -8.76
C TYR A 447 9.88 13.35 -9.04
N PHE A 448 9.10 14.43 -9.19
CA PHE A 448 9.66 15.77 -9.38
C PHE A 448 10.36 16.30 -8.13
N ILE A 449 9.82 16.04 -6.94
CA ILE A 449 10.49 16.38 -5.67
C ILE A 449 11.78 15.58 -5.53
N GLU A 450 11.81 14.29 -5.89
CA GLU A 450 13.04 13.50 -5.87
C GLU A 450 14.11 14.06 -6.82
N ILE A 451 13.71 14.48 -8.02
CA ILE A 451 14.61 15.14 -8.97
C ILE A 451 15.13 16.46 -8.38
N ALA A 452 14.26 17.26 -7.75
CA ALA A 452 14.66 18.49 -7.07
C ALA A 452 15.67 18.22 -5.94
N TYR A 453 15.39 17.21 -5.12
CA TYR A 453 16.25 16.79 -4.01
C TYR A 453 17.63 16.33 -4.52
N GLU A 454 17.68 15.61 -5.65
CA GLU A 454 18.94 15.15 -6.22
C GLU A 454 19.76 16.25 -6.89
N ASP A 455 19.12 17.23 -7.52
CA ASP A 455 19.81 18.19 -8.40
C ASP A 455 19.92 19.61 -7.81
N LEU A 456 19.08 19.99 -6.84
CA LEU A 456 19.06 21.31 -6.21
C LEU A 456 19.54 21.21 -4.74
N SER A 457 20.67 21.84 -4.44
CA SER A 457 21.31 21.72 -3.12
C SER A 457 20.51 22.35 -1.99
N ASP A 458 19.84 23.47 -2.25
CA ASP A 458 18.96 24.16 -1.30
C ASP A 458 17.74 23.31 -0.95
N VAL A 459 17.16 22.61 -1.92
CA VAL A 459 16.07 21.66 -1.69
C VAL A 459 16.52 20.51 -0.79
N ARG A 460 17.65 19.89 -1.13
CA ARG A 460 18.22 18.79 -0.35
C ARG A 460 18.48 19.19 1.10
N GLU A 461 19.14 20.34 1.29
CA GLU A 461 19.48 20.86 2.61
C GLU A 461 18.24 21.14 3.46
N CYS A 462 17.19 21.72 2.88
CA CYS A 462 15.93 21.98 3.59
C CYS A 462 15.20 20.68 4.00
N ILE A 463 15.12 19.70 3.10
CA ILE A 463 14.47 18.41 3.39
C ILE A 463 15.27 17.60 4.42
N ASP A 464 16.60 17.58 4.32
CA ASP A 464 17.46 16.85 5.25
C ASP A 464 17.40 17.42 6.67
N LYS A 465 17.29 18.76 6.80
CA LYS A 465 17.11 19.46 8.09
C LYS A 465 15.73 19.27 8.72
N CYS A 466 14.73 18.80 7.96
CA CYS A 466 13.41 18.56 8.51
C CYS A 466 13.46 17.40 9.51
N GLU A 467 12.90 17.63 10.71
CA GLU A 467 12.83 16.66 11.79
C GLU A 467 11.77 15.59 11.49
N TYR A 468 11.94 14.41 12.09
CA TYR A 468 10.90 13.38 12.10
C TYR A 468 9.71 13.85 12.94
N SER A 469 8.51 13.60 12.44
CA SER A 469 7.27 13.98 13.11
C SER A 469 6.08 13.19 12.55
N ASN A 470 4.98 13.12 13.31
CA ASN A 470 3.71 12.56 12.84
C ASN A 470 3.84 11.13 12.26
N GLU A 471 4.62 10.25 12.91
CA GLU A 471 4.93 8.89 12.44
C GLU A 471 3.68 8.08 12.07
N ASN A 472 2.56 8.32 12.76
CA ASN A 472 1.32 7.57 12.62
C ASN A 472 0.27 8.32 11.78
N MET A 473 0.66 9.25 10.92
CA MET A 473 -0.26 10.01 10.06
C MET A 473 -1.25 9.11 9.30
N SER A 474 -0.78 7.96 8.77
CA SER A 474 -1.62 7.01 8.02
C SER A 474 -2.38 6.01 8.91
N TYR A 475 -2.35 6.14 10.24
CA TYR A 475 -2.94 5.13 11.15
C TYR A 475 -4.41 4.86 10.86
N ILE A 476 -5.20 5.90 10.57
CA ILE A 476 -6.62 5.76 10.28
C ILE A 476 -6.88 5.04 8.96
N ILE A 477 -5.97 5.15 7.98
CA ILE A 477 -6.07 4.41 6.71
C ILE A 477 -6.07 2.90 6.97
N SER A 478 -5.17 2.43 7.85
CA SER A 478 -5.00 1.00 8.13
C SER A 478 -5.91 0.49 9.26
N ASN A 479 -6.33 1.35 10.18
CA ASN A 479 -7.00 0.95 11.43
C ASN A 479 -8.36 1.63 11.65
N GLY A 480 -8.83 2.46 10.72
CA GLY A 480 -10.04 3.27 10.88
C GLY A 480 -11.28 2.48 11.26
N ASN A 481 -11.43 1.26 10.73
CA ASN A 481 -12.55 0.34 11.00
C ASN A 481 -12.38 -0.53 12.25
N LYS A 482 -11.22 -0.50 12.93
CA LYS A 482 -11.02 -1.23 14.19
C LYS A 482 -11.76 -0.52 15.31
N ILE A 483 -12.17 -1.30 16.32
CA ILE A 483 -12.82 -0.78 17.53
C ILE A 483 -11.88 0.21 18.22
N PHE A 484 -12.42 1.37 18.57
CA PHE A 484 -11.66 2.41 19.28
C PHE A 484 -11.19 1.91 20.64
N ARG A 485 -9.94 2.22 20.98
CA ARG A 485 -9.28 1.88 22.24
C ARG A 485 -8.57 3.12 22.76
N CYS A 486 -9.03 3.66 23.89
CA CYS A 486 -8.53 4.92 24.46
C CYS A 486 -7.04 4.84 24.81
N ASP A 487 -6.64 3.72 25.43
CA ASP A 487 -5.27 3.40 25.81
C ASP A 487 -4.29 3.41 24.61
N ALA A 488 -4.70 2.83 23.48
CA ALA A 488 -3.91 2.87 22.27
C ALA A 488 -3.92 4.26 21.62
N TRP A 489 -5.06 4.95 21.64
CA TRP A 489 -5.22 6.26 21.03
C TRP A 489 -4.36 7.33 21.69
N GLU A 490 -4.33 7.38 23.02
CA GLU A 490 -3.48 8.31 23.79
C GLU A 490 -2.00 8.15 23.44
N ASN A 491 -1.53 6.90 23.30
CA ASN A 491 -0.16 6.64 22.91
C ASN A 491 0.17 7.13 21.49
N ILE A 492 -0.76 6.99 20.54
CA ILE A 492 -0.59 7.48 19.17
C ILE A 492 -0.55 9.01 19.13
N LEU A 493 -1.40 9.66 19.93
CA LEU A 493 -1.47 11.11 20.04
C LEU A 493 -0.20 11.74 20.63
N ASN A 494 0.69 10.99 21.29
CA ASN A 494 1.93 11.56 21.85
C ASN A 494 2.78 12.26 20.78
N ASP A 495 2.89 11.69 19.58
CA ASP A 495 3.62 12.27 18.45
C ASP A 495 2.70 12.72 17.30
N THR A 496 1.57 12.05 17.11
CA THR A 496 0.75 12.27 15.91
C THR A 496 -0.46 13.15 16.18
N TYR A 497 -0.50 14.32 15.54
CA TYR A 497 -1.59 15.31 15.63
C TYR A 497 -2.27 15.65 14.30
N ILE A 498 -1.80 15.04 13.21
CA ILE A 498 -2.37 15.14 11.87
C ILE A 498 -2.57 13.72 11.39
N PHE A 499 -3.82 13.37 11.06
CA PHE A 499 -4.17 12.05 10.53
C PHE A 499 -4.71 12.19 9.12
N LYS A 500 -4.16 11.43 8.18
CA LYS A 500 -4.72 11.32 6.83
C LYS A 500 -5.92 10.39 6.87
N LEU A 501 -7.04 10.88 6.37
CA LEU A 501 -8.21 10.07 6.05
C LEU A 501 -8.09 9.59 4.60
N LYS A 502 -8.38 8.32 4.35
CA LYS A 502 -8.53 7.77 2.99
C LYS A 502 -9.78 6.90 2.99
N ASN A 503 -10.68 7.16 2.05
CA ASN A 503 -11.97 6.51 1.80
C ASN A 503 -13.17 6.91 2.68
N ASP A 504 -14.32 7.01 1.99
CA ASP A 504 -15.68 7.02 2.58
C ASP A 504 -16.12 5.63 3.08
N ASN A 505 -15.28 4.60 2.94
CA ASN A 505 -15.57 3.22 3.36
C ASN A 505 -15.29 2.96 4.85
N ASN A 506 -14.81 3.97 5.59
CA ASN A 506 -14.66 3.83 7.03
C ASN A 506 -16.02 3.95 7.72
N MET A 507 -16.34 2.96 8.54
CA MET A 507 -17.57 2.91 9.31
C MET A 507 -17.36 3.58 10.65
N GLU A 508 -18.26 4.48 11.05
CA GLU A 508 -18.20 5.11 12.38
C GLU A 508 -18.44 4.12 13.52
N LYS A 509 -19.21 3.07 13.23
CA LYS A 509 -19.49 1.97 14.14
C LYS A 509 -19.28 0.64 13.44
N ASN A 510 -18.86 -0.37 14.18
CA ASN A 510 -18.83 -1.75 13.67
C ASN A 510 -20.26 -2.34 13.60
N ILE A 511 -20.36 -3.57 13.11
CA ILE A 511 -21.65 -4.28 12.90
C ILE A 511 -22.48 -4.48 14.19
N ILE A 512 -21.88 -4.34 15.37
CA ILE A 512 -22.56 -4.44 16.67
C ILE A 512 -22.72 -3.08 17.36
N GLY A 513 -22.47 -1.97 16.65
CA GLY A 513 -22.72 -0.61 17.13
C GLY A 513 -21.61 0.01 17.99
N GLN A 514 -20.44 -0.62 18.10
CA GLN A 514 -19.29 -0.06 18.83
C GLN A 514 -18.53 0.95 17.96
N THR A 515 -18.10 2.06 18.57
CA THR A 515 -17.34 3.12 17.90
C THR A 515 -15.99 2.61 17.41
N THR A 516 -15.66 2.93 16.16
CA THR A 516 -14.35 2.64 15.56
C THR A 516 -13.38 3.81 15.75
N TYR A 517 -12.09 3.65 15.43
CA TYR A 517 -11.15 4.78 15.45
C TYR A 517 -11.58 5.93 14.53
N TYR A 518 -12.06 5.61 13.32
CA TYR A 518 -12.60 6.62 12.41
C TYR A 518 -13.84 7.29 13.01
N GLY A 519 -14.77 6.51 13.56
CA GLY A 519 -15.97 7.04 14.20
C GLY A 519 -15.66 7.91 15.42
N TYR A 520 -14.62 7.57 16.18
CA TYR A 520 -14.16 8.40 17.27
C TYR A 520 -13.61 9.74 16.75
N LEU A 521 -12.69 9.70 15.79
CA LEU A 521 -12.05 10.87 15.19
C LEU A 521 -13.06 11.83 14.56
N ILE A 522 -14.03 11.33 13.80
CA ILE A 522 -15.02 12.19 13.12
C ILE A 522 -16.03 12.82 14.09
N ASN A 523 -16.30 12.21 15.24
CA ASN A 523 -17.37 12.64 16.14
C ASN A 523 -16.90 13.32 17.43
N ASN A 524 -15.63 13.16 17.85
CA ASN A 524 -15.17 13.62 19.17
C ASN A 524 -13.98 14.58 19.14
N ILE A 525 -13.31 14.69 17.99
CA ILE A 525 -12.20 15.62 17.74
C ILE A 525 -12.68 16.58 16.68
#